data_AF-A0AAU0VEG5-F1
#
_entry.id   AF-A0AAU0VEG5-F1
#
_cell.length_a   1.000
_cell.length_b   1.000
_cell.length_c   1.000
_cell.angle_alpha   90.00
_cell.angle_beta   90.00
_cell.angle_gamma   90.00
#
_symmetry.space_group_name_H-M   'P 1'
#
loop_
_entity.id
_entity.type
_entity.pdbx_description
1 polymer ?
#
loop_
_entity_poly.entity_id
_entity_poly.type
_entity_poly.pdbx_seq_one_letter_code
_entity_poly.pdbx_strand_id
1 'polypeptide(L)'
;MAGGFPDEVDGLLDRERGEADRADWDTWHEIRASGRSYAEFVRYGDYGTLPARNLGRAADDSDRSPFGLLRYTTERSFLLARFWAEKRGETGVTREAARWITELSDFRGEGASTGDHWYQQCARTTGSKGTGNAGTWNQVGNVQHMMYVVCCLTGDADRP
;
A
#
# COMPACT_ATOMS: atom_id res chain seq x y z
N MET A 1 17.64 4.36 2.71
CA MET A 1 16.99 3.92 1.46
C MET A 1 15.51 4.21 1.58
N ALA A 2 14.93 4.77 0.53
CA ALA A 2 13.59 5.32 0.51
C ALA A 2 13.12 5.53 -0.93
N GLY A 3 11.82 5.37 -1.19
CA GLY A 3 11.22 5.67 -2.50
C GLY A 3 10.98 4.47 -3.42
N GLY A 4 11.18 3.24 -2.94
CA GLY A 4 11.02 2.00 -3.72
C GLY A 4 9.60 1.63 -4.16
N PHE A 5 8.60 2.50 -4.00
CA PHE A 5 7.28 2.27 -4.61
C PHE A 5 7.39 2.36 -6.14
N PRO A 6 6.78 1.43 -6.90
CA PRO A 6 6.96 1.35 -8.35
C PRO A 6 6.53 2.62 -9.07
N ASP A 7 7.36 3.05 -10.01
CA ASP A 7 7.09 4.23 -10.80
C ASP A 7 5.90 4.03 -11.77
N GLU A 8 5.77 2.84 -12.35
CA GLU A 8 4.72 2.48 -13.31
C GLU A 8 3.91 1.31 -12.77
N VAL A 9 2.71 1.60 -12.25
CA VAL A 9 1.81 0.56 -11.73
C VAL A 9 1.15 -0.21 -12.87
N ASP A 10 0.79 0.43 -13.98
CA ASP A 10 -0.01 -0.20 -15.04
C ASP A 10 0.69 -1.42 -15.68
N GLY A 11 2.02 -1.41 -15.77
CA GLY A 11 2.80 -2.54 -16.29
C GLY A 11 2.85 -3.75 -15.35
N LEU A 12 2.43 -3.60 -14.09
CA LEU A 12 2.46 -4.63 -13.05
C LEU A 12 1.10 -5.31 -12.85
N LEU A 13 0.04 -4.82 -13.51
CA LEU A 13 -1.32 -5.30 -13.31
C LEU A 13 -1.70 -6.36 -14.35
N ASP A 14 -2.09 -7.55 -13.89
CA ASP A 14 -2.89 -8.51 -14.65
C ASP A 14 -4.35 -8.43 -14.20
N ARG A 15 -5.26 -8.15 -15.13
CA ARG A 15 -6.70 -7.98 -14.85
C ARG A 15 -6.98 -7.07 -13.65
N GLU A 16 -6.34 -5.89 -13.63
CA GLU A 16 -6.50 -4.86 -12.59
C GLU A 16 -5.84 -5.16 -11.24
N ARG A 17 -5.10 -6.26 -11.10
CA ARG A 17 -4.43 -6.65 -9.85
C ARG A 17 -2.98 -6.98 -10.12
N GLY A 18 -2.12 -6.74 -9.14
CA GLY A 18 -0.70 -7.01 -9.31
C GLY A 18 0.07 -6.89 -8.03
N GLU A 19 1.36 -7.18 -8.14
CA GLU A 19 2.32 -7.09 -7.05
C GLU A 19 3.53 -6.30 -7.52
N ALA A 20 4.13 -5.55 -6.60
CA ALA A 20 5.39 -4.86 -6.81
C ALA A 20 6.35 -5.19 -5.69
N ASP A 21 7.58 -5.57 -6.02
CA ASP A 21 8.59 -5.89 -5.03
C ASP A 21 8.95 -4.67 -4.17
N ARG A 22 9.24 -4.90 -2.89
CA ARG A 22 9.78 -3.88 -1.98
C ARG A 22 11.31 -3.83 -2.08
N ALA A 23 11.83 -3.47 -3.26
CA ALA A 23 13.27 -3.53 -3.54
C ALA A 23 14.13 -2.74 -2.52
N ASP A 24 13.65 -1.59 -2.04
CA ASP A 24 14.33 -0.81 -1.01
C ASP A 24 14.38 -1.53 0.35
N TRP A 25 13.35 -2.31 0.68
CA TRP A 25 13.27 -3.11 1.90
C TRP A 25 14.29 -4.26 1.84
N ASP A 26 14.29 -4.99 0.73
CA ASP A 26 15.24 -6.08 0.48
C ASP A 26 16.68 -5.57 0.51
N THR A 27 16.98 -4.50 -0.22
CA THR A 27 18.32 -3.88 -0.22
C THR A 27 18.72 -3.43 1.19
N TRP A 28 17.77 -2.92 2.00
CA TRP A 28 18.07 -2.46 3.35
C TRP A 28 18.45 -3.62 4.26
N HIS A 29 17.72 -4.73 4.17
CA HIS A 29 18.07 -5.96 4.86
C HIS A 29 19.43 -6.51 4.42
N GLU A 30 19.74 -6.50 3.13
CA GLU A 30 21.05 -6.93 2.61
C GLU A 30 22.19 -6.07 3.17
N ILE A 31 22.04 -4.74 3.16
CA ILE A 31 23.05 -3.83 3.75
C ILE A 31 23.21 -4.12 5.24
N ARG A 32 22.10 -4.32 5.97
CA ARG A 32 22.13 -4.63 7.40
C ARG A 32 22.81 -5.96 7.70
N ALA A 33 22.63 -6.96 6.85
CA ALA A 33 23.26 -8.28 6.98
C ALA A 33 24.71 -8.33 6.46
N SER A 34 25.18 -7.30 5.76
CA SER A 34 26.47 -7.33 5.03
C SER A 34 27.73 -7.35 5.91
N GLY A 35 27.64 -7.05 7.20
CA GLY A 35 28.80 -6.91 8.10
C GLY A 35 29.69 -5.70 7.80
N ARG A 36 29.30 -4.82 6.87
CA ARG A 36 30.06 -3.61 6.53
C ARG A 36 29.98 -2.59 7.66
N SER A 37 31.09 -1.89 7.93
CA SER A 37 31.17 -0.89 9.00
C SER A 37 30.12 0.22 8.89
N TYR A 38 29.70 0.56 7.66
CA TYR A 38 28.69 1.60 7.46
C TYR A 38 27.24 1.12 7.63
N ALA A 39 26.99 -0.19 7.76
CA ALA A 39 25.65 -0.77 7.78
C ALA A 39 24.78 -0.23 8.92
N GLU A 40 25.39 0.05 10.08
CA GLU A 40 24.68 0.56 11.24
C GLU A 40 24.09 1.97 11.02
N PHE A 41 24.72 2.77 10.17
CA PHE A 41 24.33 4.15 9.87
C PHE A 41 23.26 4.26 8.77
N VAL A 42 23.01 3.19 8.00
CA VAL A 42 22.01 3.22 6.91
C VAL A 42 20.60 3.02 7.47
N ARG A 43 19.76 4.06 7.38
CA ARG A 43 18.35 4.01 7.82
C ARG A 43 17.42 3.66 6.66
N TYR A 44 16.36 2.95 6.98
CA TYR A 44 15.19 2.82 6.10
C TYR A 44 14.33 4.08 6.24
N GLY A 45 13.77 4.55 5.13
CA GLY A 45 13.07 5.82 5.06
C GLY A 45 11.89 5.84 4.09
N ASP A 46 11.50 4.68 3.55
CA ASP A 46 10.29 4.58 2.73
C ASP A 46 9.07 4.55 3.65
N TYR A 47 8.42 5.71 3.79
CA TYR A 47 7.22 5.88 4.62
C TYR A 47 5.99 6.23 3.77
N GLY A 48 6.10 6.15 2.45
CA GLY A 48 5.04 6.53 1.52
C GLY A 48 4.64 5.36 0.63
N THR A 49 3.40 5.42 0.14
CA THR A 49 2.86 4.46 -0.85
C THR A 49 2.70 5.08 -2.24
N LEU A 50 3.50 6.11 -2.52
CA LEU A 50 3.52 6.83 -3.78
C LEU A 50 4.95 6.93 -4.30
N PRO A 51 5.14 6.96 -5.63
CA PRO A 51 6.46 7.16 -6.22
C PRO A 51 7.13 8.43 -5.69
N ALA A 52 8.42 8.36 -5.37
CA ALA A 52 9.17 9.50 -4.84
C ALA A 52 9.17 10.71 -5.79
N ARG A 53 9.09 10.48 -7.10
CA ARG A 53 8.95 11.55 -8.11
C ARG A 53 7.73 12.46 -7.90
N ASN A 54 6.72 11.99 -7.16
CA ASN A 54 5.51 12.76 -6.89
C ASN A 54 5.66 13.79 -5.76
N LEU A 55 6.74 13.74 -4.97
CA LEU A 55 6.95 14.65 -3.82
C LEU A 55 7.01 16.14 -4.21
N GLY A 56 7.40 16.45 -5.46
CA GLY A 56 7.45 17.81 -5.98
C GLY A 56 6.27 18.20 -6.90
N ARG A 57 5.33 17.29 -7.17
CA ARG A 57 4.23 17.55 -8.11
C ARG A 57 3.10 18.27 -7.37
N ALA A 58 2.68 19.43 -7.88
CA ALA A 58 1.47 20.07 -7.41
C ALA A 58 0.26 19.17 -7.70
N ALA A 59 -0.66 19.06 -6.74
CA ALA A 59 -1.94 18.40 -6.96
C ALA A 59 -2.82 19.33 -7.80
N ASP A 60 -2.69 19.25 -9.13
CA ASP A 60 -3.60 19.92 -10.05
C ASP A 60 -4.78 18.99 -10.37
N ASP A 61 -6.00 19.55 -10.37
CA ASP A 61 -7.23 18.78 -10.57
C ASP A 61 -7.37 18.24 -12.01
N SER A 62 -6.64 18.84 -12.96
CA SER A 62 -6.63 18.47 -14.38
C SER A 62 -6.01 17.10 -14.67
N ASP A 63 -5.30 16.52 -13.69
CA ASP A 63 -4.46 15.34 -13.86
C ASP A 63 -4.93 14.15 -13.00
N ARG A 64 -6.17 14.22 -12.51
CA ARG A 64 -6.73 13.20 -11.64
C ARG A 64 -7.03 11.95 -12.47
N SER A 65 -6.28 10.88 -12.18
CA SER A 65 -6.51 9.57 -12.79
C SER A 65 -7.98 9.15 -12.65
N PRO A 66 -8.61 8.61 -13.73
CA PRO A 66 -9.96 8.07 -13.65
C PRO A 66 -10.02 6.76 -12.84
N PHE A 67 -8.87 6.24 -12.42
CA PHE A 67 -8.73 5.02 -11.65
C PHE A 67 -8.49 5.31 -10.16
N GLY A 68 -9.08 4.46 -9.32
CA GLY A 68 -8.65 4.25 -7.95
C GLY A 68 -7.60 3.15 -7.88
N LEU A 69 -6.76 3.21 -6.85
CA LEU A 69 -5.75 2.19 -6.56
C LEU A 69 -5.73 1.93 -5.06
N LEU A 70 -6.06 0.70 -4.68
CA LEU A 70 -5.80 0.19 -3.34
C LEU A 70 -4.41 -0.44 -3.31
N ARG A 71 -3.70 -0.20 -2.21
CA ARG A 71 -2.31 -0.60 -1.99
C ARG A 71 -2.19 -1.24 -0.62
N TYR A 72 -1.59 -2.42 -0.53
CA TYR A 72 -1.36 -3.09 0.75
C TYR A 72 0.08 -3.57 0.84
N THR A 73 0.79 -3.16 1.88
CA THR A 73 2.19 -3.53 2.10
C THR A 73 2.27 -4.85 2.82
N THR A 74 2.86 -5.86 2.18
CA THR A 74 3.24 -7.15 2.78
C THR A 74 4.72 -7.12 3.15
N GLU A 75 5.25 -8.23 3.67
CA GLU A 75 6.68 -8.35 3.94
C GLU A 75 7.52 -8.14 2.68
N ARG A 76 7.14 -8.80 1.59
CA ARG A 76 7.92 -8.86 0.35
C ARG A 76 7.46 -7.87 -0.72
N SER A 77 6.17 -7.54 -0.76
CA SER A 77 5.56 -6.84 -1.88
C SER A 77 4.56 -5.76 -1.47
N PHE A 78 4.24 -4.89 -2.42
CA PHE A 78 3.02 -4.10 -2.42
C PHE A 78 1.99 -4.82 -3.28
N LEU A 79 0.85 -5.16 -2.68
CA LEU A 79 -0.32 -5.60 -3.43
C LEU A 79 -1.02 -4.39 -4.01
N LEU A 80 -1.37 -4.46 -5.30
CA LEU A 80 -1.94 -3.37 -6.07
C LEU A 80 -3.27 -3.82 -6.66
N ALA A 81 -4.35 -3.08 -6.38
CA ALA A 81 -5.66 -3.33 -6.95
C ALA A 81 -6.27 -2.06 -7.53
N ARG A 82 -6.31 -1.99 -8.86
CA ARG A 82 -6.85 -0.88 -9.63
C ARG A 82 -8.33 -1.09 -9.92
N PHE A 83 -9.08 -0.01 -10.06
CA PHE A 83 -10.48 -0.03 -10.45
C PHE A 83 -10.92 1.34 -10.96
N TRP A 84 -12.02 1.39 -11.71
CA TRP A 84 -12.61 2.67 -12.14
C TRP A 84 -13.19 3.44 -10.94
N ALA A 85 -12.69 4.65 -10.70
CA ALA A 85 -13.07 5.45 -9.54
C ALA A 85 -14.56 5.84 -9.55
N GLU A 86 -15.13 6.07 -10.74
CA GLU A 86 -16.55 6.38 -10.93
C GLU A 86 -17.46 5.22 -10.53
N LYS A 87 -16.99 3.99 -10.72
CA LYS A 87 -17.78 2.77 -10.47
C LYS A 87 -17.72 2.26 -9.03
N ARG A 88 -16.98 2.94 -8.14
CA ARG A 88 -16.68 2.50 -6.75
C ARG A 88 -17.90 2.12 -5.91
N GLY A 89 -19.00 2.85 -6.08
CA GLY A 89 -20.22 2.66 -5.29
C GLY A 89 -21.35 1.93 -6.02
N GLU A 90 -21.34 1.97 -7.35
CA GLU A 90 -22.40 1.42 -8.21
C GLU A 90 -22.19 -0.06 -8.49
N THR A 91 -20.93 -0.46 -8.71
CA THR A 91 -20.58 -1.82 -9.13
C THR A 91 -19.88 -2.63 -8.05
N GLY A 92 -19.46 -1.99 -6.95
CA GLY A 92 -18.72 -2.65 -5.88
C GLY A 92 -17.26 -2.96 -6.20
N VAL A 93 -16.69 -2.46 -7.31
CA VAL A 93 -15.30 -2.75 -7.72
C VAL A 93 -14.25 -2.42 -6.66
N THR A 94 -14.40 -1.31 -5.91
CA THR A 94 -13.48 -0.98 -4.81
C THR A 94 -13.56 -1.99 -3.68
N ARG A 95 -14.74 -2.54 -3.44
CA ARG A 95 -14.99 -3.55 -2.43
C ARG A 95 -14.49 -4.92 -2.87
N GLU A 96 -14.60 -5.26 -4.14
CA GLU A 96 -13.95 -6.46 -4.70
C GLU A 96 -12.42 -6.36 -4.59
N ALA A 97 -11.85 -5.19 -4.86
CA ALA A 97 -10.42 -4.93 -4.64
C ALA A 97 -10.04 -5.08 -3.16
N ALA A 98 -10.84 -4.53 -2.23
CA ALA A 98 -10.62 -4.71 -0.79
C ALA A 98 -10.74 -6.17 -0.35
N ARG A 99 -11.73 -6.91 -0.86
CA ARG A 99 -11.90 -8.35 -0.59
C ARG A 99 -10.70 -9.15 -1.01
N TRP A 100 -10.20 -8.93 -2.24
CA TRP A 100 -9.01 -9.59 -2.74
C TRP A 100 -7.81 -9.39 -1.80
N ILE A 101 -7.60 -8.17 -1.30
CA ILE A 101 -6.54 -7.90 -0.32
C ILE A 101 -6.81 -8.65 1.00
N THR A 102 -8.03 -8.57 1.54
CA THR A 102 -8.35 -9.16 2.86
C THR A 102 -8.44 -10.69 2.88
N GLU A 103 -8.54 -11.33 1.71
CA GLU A 103 -8.60 -12.79 1.57
C GLU A 103 -7.20 -13.42 1.46
N LEU A 104 -6.14 -12.62 1.32
CA LEU A 104 -4.77 -13.10 1.27
C LEU A 104 -4.24 -13.40 2.68
N SER A 105 -3.35 -14.38 2.78
CA SER A 105 -2.72 -14.77 4.06
C SER A 105 -1.92 -13.65 4.71
N ASP A 106 -1.40 -12.72 3.89
CA ASP A 106 -0.58 -11.61 4.35
C ASP A 106 -1.40 -10.46 4.94
N PHE A 107 -2.74 -10.54 4.88
CA PHE A 107 -3.60 -9.56 5.51
C PHE A 107 -3.55 -9.71 7.03
N ARG A 108 -3.10 -8.66 7.72
CA ARG A 108 -2.83 -8.68 9.16
C ARG A 108 -4.05 -8.53 10.06
N GLY A 109 -5.24 -8.37 9.47
CA GLY A 109 -6.49 -8.24 10.21
C GLY A 109 -6.81 -6.81 10.63
N GLU A 110 -8.08 -6.59 10.95
CA GLU A 110 -8.64 -5.25 11.22
C GLU A 110 -8.07 -4.55 12.46
N GLY A 111 -7.36 -5.28 13.33
CA GLY A 111 -6.71 -4.72 14.53
C GLY A 111 -5.33 -4.10 14.27
N ALA A 112 -4.68 -4.41 13.14
CA ALA A 112 -3.29 -4.04 12.90
C ALA A 112 -3.10 -2.53 12.67
N SER A 113 -4.04 -1.87 12.00
CA SER A 113 -4.07 -0.41 11.85
C SER A 113 -5.48 0.07 11.51
N THR A 114 -5.70 1.39 11.58
CA THR A 114 -6.94 1.98 11.09
C THR A 114 -7.10 1.84 9.56
N GLY A 115 -6.00 1.66 8.83
CA GLY A 115 -6.02 1.31 7.40
C GLY A 115 -6.51 -0.13 7.17
N ASP A 116 -6.01 -1.10 7.94
CA ASP A 116 -6.45 -2.49 7.89
C ASP A 116 -7.93 -2.63 8.28
N HIS A 117 -8.36 -1.91 9.31
CA HIS A 117 -9.77 -1.82 9.68
C HIS A 117 -10.62 -1.31 8.52
N TRP A 118 -10.17 -0.25 7.83
CA TRP A 118 -10.89 0.25 6.66
C TRP A 118 -10.99 -0.79 5.54
N TYR A 119 -9.91 -1.52 5.23
CA TYR A 119 -9.93 -2.61 4.26
C TYR A 119 -10.98 -3.66 4.61
N GLN A 120 -11.01 -4.11 5.86
CA GLN A 120 -11.95 -5.12 6.31
C GLN A 120 -13.41 -4.63 6.22
N GLN A 121 -13.69 -3.40 6.65
CA GLN A 121 -15.04 -2.82 6.55
C GLN A 121 -15.45 -2.58 5.09
N CYS A 122 -14.50 -2.15 4.25
CA CYS A 122 -14.69 -1.98 2.81
C CYS A 122 -14.89 -3.33 2.10
N ALA A 123 -14.38 -4.44 2.63
CA ALA A 123 -14.64 -5.77 2.07
C ALA A 123 -16.03 -6.33 2.47
N ARG A 124 -16.45 -6.12 3.73
CA ARG A 124 -17.64 -6.77 4.33
C ARG A 124 -18.97 -6.04 4.11
N THR A 125 -18.97 -4.71 3.97
CA THR A 125 -20.23 -3.94 3.87
C THR A 125 -20.91 -4.09 2.49
N THR A 126 -22.13 -3.54 2.33
CA THR A 126 -22.87 -3.54 1.05
C THR A 126 -23.23 -2.11 0.63
N GLY A 127 -23.40 -1.88 -0.68
CA GLY A 127 -23.69 -0.56 -1.23
C GLY A 127 -22.47 0.37 -1.28
N SER A 128 -22.72 1.64 -1.60
CA SER A 128 -21.70 2.67 -1.84
C SER A 128 -21.08 3.27 -0.58
N LYS A 129 -21.69 3.05 0.59
CA LYS A 129 -21.16 3.54 1.86
C LYS A 129 -19.88 2.77 2.21
N GLY A 130 -18.84 3.50 2.62
CA GLY A 130 -17.58 2.92 3.09
C GLY A 130 -16.58 2.54 2.00
N THR A 131 -16.85 2.81 0.72
CA THR A 131 -15.89 2.56 -0.38
C THR A 131 -14.83 3.66 -0.53
N GLY A 132 -14.98 4.78 0.17
CA GLY A 132 -14.03 5.89 0.16
C GLY A 132 -14.00 6.67 -1.16
N ASN A 133 -13.00 7.54 -1.27
CA ASN A 133 -12.63 8.31 -2.46
C ASN A 133 -11.10 8.30 -2.62
N ALA A 134 -10.56 9.00 -3.63
CA ALA A 134 -9.12 9.07 -3.87
C ALA A 134 -8.29 9.46 -2.64
N GLY A 135 -8.76 10.44 -1.85
CA GLY A 135 -8.12 10.83 -0.60
C GLY A 135 -8.14 9.70 0.43
N THR A 136 -9.29 9.01 0.58
CA THR A 136 -9.39 7.83 1.45
C THR A 136 -8.40 6.75 1.04
N TRP A 137 -8.33 6.37 -0.25
CA TRP A 137 -7.47 5.28 -0.72
C TRP A 137 -5.98 5.58 -0.50
N ASN A 138 -5.56 6.82 -0.74
CA ASN A 138 -4.20 7.25 -0.44
C ASN A 138 -3.94 7.27 1.07
N GLN A 139 -4.89 7.75 1.87
CA GLN A 139 -4.75 7.79 3.32
C GLN A 139 -4.62 6.39 3.92
N VAL A 140 -5.51 5.46 3.57
CA VAL A 140 -5.50 4.10 4.14
C VAL A 140 -4.27 3.31 3.71
N GLY A 141 -3.82 3.48 2.46
CA GLY A 141 -2.55 2.89 2.00
C GLY A 141 -1.35 3.41 2.79
N ASN A 142 -1.24 4.74 2.96
CA ASN A 142 -0.14 5.32 3.74
C ASN A 142 -0.19 4.93 5.22
N VAL A 143 -1.36 4.96 5.85
CA VAL A 143 -1.51 4.54 7.27
C VAL A 143 -1.11 3.08 7.44
N GLN A 144 -1.62 2.19 6.58
CA GLN A 144 -1.29 0.77 6.63
C GLN A 144 0.21 0.53 6.43
N HIS A 145 0.80 1.18 5.42
CA HIS A 145 2.23 1.06 5.12
C HIS A 145 3.12 1.59 6.24
N MET A 146 2.88 2.81 6.72
CA MET A 146 3.67 3.40 7.79
C MET A 146 3.59 2.59 9.07
N MET A 147 2.38 2.17 9.46
CA MET A 147 2.20 1.32 10.63
C MET A 147 3.00 0.02 10.48
N TYR A 148 2.89 -0.64 9.32
CA TYR A 148 3.62 -1.88 9.08
C TYR A 148 5.14 -1.69 9.12
N VAL A 149 5.68 -0.69 8.41
CA VAL A 149 7.12 -0.38 8.39
C VAL A 149 7.63 -0.07 9.79
N VAL A 150 6.91 0.74 10.58
CA VAL A 150 7.29 1.05 11.96
C VAL A 150 7.34 -0.22 12.81
N CYS A 151 6.32 -1.07 12.74
CA CYS A 151 6.31 -2.34 13.46
C CYS A 151 7.48 -3.25 13.06
N CYS A 152 7.83 -3.33 11.77
CA CYS A 152 9.01 -4.11 11.36
C CYS A 152 10.31 -3.54 11.94
N LEU A 153 10.46 -2.22 11.96
CA LEU A 153 11.67 -1.57 12.48
C LEU A 153 11.78 -1.67 14.02
N THR A 154 10.67 -1.80 14.75
CA THR A 154 10.67 -2.01 16.21
C THR A 154 10.67 -3.48 16.63
N GLY A 155 10.50 -4.42 15.68
CA GLY A 155 10.40 -5.86 15.96
C GLY A 155 9.01 -6.31 16.43
N ASP A 156 7.98 -5.50 16.20
CA ASP A 156 6.59 -5.78 16.57
C ASP A 156 5.73 -6.29 15.39
N ALA A 157 6.30 -6.49 14.21
CA ALA A 157 5.56 -6.87 13.00
C ALA A 157 4.81 -8.21 13.10
N ASP A 158 5.26 -9.10 13.99
CA ASP A 158 4.68 -10.44 14.21
C ASP A 158 3.77 -10.51 15.44
N ARG A 159 3.49 -9.38 16.12
CA ARG A 159 2.58 -9.36 17.27
C ARG A 159 1.11 -9.31 16.78
N PRO A 160 0.25 -10.24 17.25
CA PRO A 160 -1.16 -10.28 16.87
C PRO A 160 -1.97 -9.09 17.42
#